data_AF-A0AAD9MR22-F1
#
_entry.id   AF-A0AAD9MR22-F1
#
_cell.length_a   1.000
_cell.length_b   1.000
_cell.length_c   1.000
_cell.angle_alpha   90.00
_cell.angle_beta   90.00
_cell.angle_gamma   90.00
#
_symmetry.space_group_name_H-M   'P 1'
#
loop_
_entity.id
_entity.type
_entity.pdbx_description
1 polymer ?
#
loop_
_entity_poly.entity_id
_entity_poly.type
_entity_poly.pdbx_seq_one_letter_code
_entity_poly.pdbx_strand_id
1 'polypeptide(L)'
;MEVKNVVNFLSPRAQAFMAFLTYHSYGQRFITRWDYSKDVVPTDHDQLMKVAEKAVDAMHRVHGTIYEPGRAPELMYPYGGGSPDWARAIANIKYSYLIELRDHHSFILPTKEIIPTGEENWAALKVISQEILQHYGDIPAPYASDHPSWSHANHMIYKIQNDGYNKRPIIVQWSVASGVHVDNVLIIVLWLFILWSVGKL
;
A
#
# COMPACT_ATOMS: atom_id res chain seq x y z
N MET A 1 -15.75 -0.30 14.60
CA MET A 1 -16.67 0.24 13.57
C MET A 1 -15.97 0.43 12.19
N GLU A 2 -14.64 0.37 12.17
CA GLU A 2 -13.75 0.90 11.14
C GLU A 2 -13.54 -0.13 10.00
N VAL A 3 -13.19 -1.38 10.35
CA VAL A 3 -13.00 -2.49 9.39
C VAL A 3 -14.24 -2.69 8.52
N LYS A 4 -15.44 -2.62 9.12
CA LYS A 4 -16.72 -2.72 8.39
C LYS A 4 -16.88 -1.60 7.35
N ASN A 5 -16.45 -0.38 7.65
CA ASN A 5 -16.52 0.74 6.71
C ASN A 5 -15.55 0.55 5.53
N VAL A 6 -14.33 0.09 5.79
CA VAL A 6 -13.35 -0.26 4.75
C VAL A 6 -13.87 -1.36 3.82
N VAL A 7 -14.39 -2.46 4.40
CA VAL A 7 -15.00 -3.57 3.64
C VAL A 7 -16.20 -3.10 2.82
N ASN A 8 -17.07 -2.27 3.38
CA ASN A 8 -18.23 -1.71 2.68
C ASN A 8 -17.85 -0.75 1.53
N PHE A 9 -16.74 -0.02 1.67
CA PHE A 9 -16.22 0.83 0.60
C PHE A 9 -15.57 0.02 -0.52
N LEU A 10 -14.73 -0.95 -0.17
CA LEU A 10 -13.93 -1.73 -1.11
C LEU A 10 -14.73 -2.80 -1.86
N SER A 11 -15.52 -3.62 -1.18
CA SER A 11 -16.20 -4.78 -1.77
C SER A 11 -16.99 -4.49 -3.07
N PRO A 12 -17.88 -3.46 -3.13
CA PRO A 12 -18.63 -3.16 -4.36
C PRO A 12 -17.77 -2.52 -5.47
N ARG A 13 -16.51 -2.20 -5.19
CA ARG A 13 -15.56 -1.54 -6.09
C ARG A 13 -14.30 -2.37 -6.36
N ALA A 14 -14.21 -3.59 -5.82
CA ALA A 14 -12.96 -4.33 -5.69
C ALA A 14 -12.23 -4.53 -7.04
N GLN A 15 -12.99 -4.78 -8.11
CA GLN A 15 -12.48 -4.93 -9.49
C GLN A 15 -11.78 -3.68 -10.05
N ALA A 16 -11.98 -2.50 -9.45
CA ALA A 16 -11.29 -1.26 -9.83
C ALA A 16 -9.91 -1.09 -9.16
N PHE A 17 -9.56 -1.91 -8.16
CA PHE A 17 -8.30 -1.80 -7.41
C PHE A 17 -7.33 -2.91 -7.83
N MET A 18 -6.19 -2.52 -8.42
CA MET A 18 -5.15 -3.48 -8.81
C MET A 18 -4.18 -3.81 -7.66
N ALA A 19 -4.09 -2.94 -6.65
CA ALA A 19 -3.21 -3.08 -5.49
C ALA A 19 -3.87 -2.65 -4.18
N PHE A 20 -3.35 -3.19 -3.07
CA PHE A 20 -3.78 -2.88 -1.70
C PHE A 20 -2.53 -2.91 -0.81
N LEU A 21 -2.18 -1.79 -0.17
CA LEU A 21 -0.99 -1.72 0.69
C LEU A 21 -1.40 -1.23 2.07
N THR A 22 -1.36 -2.11 3.07
CA THR A 22 -1.53 -1.70 4.48
C THR A 22 -0.19 -1.32 5.07
N TYR A 23 -0.12 -0.20 5.77
CA TYR A 23 1.13 0.36 6.30
C TYR A 23 1.10 0.31 7.83
N HIS A 24 2.17 -0.23 8.38
CA HIS A 24 2.36 -0.47 9.80
C HIS A 24 3.74 0.05 10.22
N SER A 25 4.00 0.09 11.51
CA SER A 25 5.35 0.19 12.06
C SER A 25 5.42 -0.72 13.28
N TYR A 26 6.54 -1.35 13.61
CA TYR A 26 7.88 -1.21 13.03
C TYR A 26 8.42 -2.57 12.54
N GLY A 27 9.54 -2.56 11.81
CA GLY A 27 10.31 -3.78 11.54
C GLY A 27 11.09 -3.76 10.23
N GLN A 28 10.86 -2.78 9.34
CA GLN A 28 11.44 -2.74 7.99
C GLN A 28 11.21 -4.08 7.24
N ARG A 29 9.93 -4.43 7.04
CA ARG A 29 9.50 -5.66 6.36
C ARG A 29 8.59 -5.31 5.18
N PHE A 30 8.74 -6.05 4.08
CA PHE A 30 7.89 -5.91 2.89
C PHE A 30 7.14 -7.24 2.66
N ILE A 31 6.01 -7.38 3.34
CA ILE A 31 5.38 -8.68 3.55
C ILE A 31 4.44 -9.04 2.39
N THR A 32 4.70 -10.19 1.76
CA THR A 32 3.90 -10.84 0.71
C THR A 32 2.96 -11.90 1.29
N ARG A 33 2.03 -12.42 0.48
CA ARG A 33 0.93 -13.30 0.92
C ARG A 33 1.34 -14.78 0.88
N TRP A 34 0.68 -15.69 1.62
CA TRP A 34 -0.32 -15.47 2.66
C TRP A 34 0.31 -15.25 4.04
N ASP A 35 -0.42 -14.60 4.94
CA ASP A 35 0.05 -14.36 6.30
C ASP A 35 -0.34 -15.48 7.27
N TYR A 36 -1.46 -16.18 7.02
CA TYR A 36 -2.06 -17.11 7.99
C TYR A 36 -1.43 -18.49 8.09
N SER A 37 -0.60 -18.93 7.14
CA SER A 37 -0.08 -20.31 7.10
C SER A 37 1.31 -20.43 6.47
N LYS A 38 2.16 -21.24 7.10
CA LYS A 38 3.46 -21.64 6.55
C LYS A 38 3.30 -22.51 5.29
N ASP A 39 2.37 -23.45 5.37
CA ASP A 39 2.19 -24.54 4.40
C ASP A 39 1.33 -24.15 3.19
N VAL A 40 0.60 -23.03 3.26
CA VAL A 40 -0.18 -22.51 2.13
C VAL A 40 0.54 -21.34 1.48
N VAL A 41 1.05 -21.57 0.28
CA VAL A 41 1.71 -20.59 -0.59
C VAL A 41 0.73 -20.17 -1.70
N PRO A 42 0.55 -18.87 -2.02
CA PRO A 42 -0.30 -18.46 -3.13
C PRO A 42 0.34 -18.86 -4.47
N THR A 43 -0.47 -19.16 -5.48
CA THR A 43 0.02 -19.62 -6.80
C THR A 43 0.80 -18.57 -7.57
N ASP A 44 0.71 -17.30 -7.19
CA ASP A 44 1.48 -16.17 -7.74
C ASP A 44 2.58 -15.66 -6.78
N HIS A 45 2.99 -16.47 -5.78
CA HIS A 45 4.03 -16.12 -4.81
C HIS A 45 5.30 -15.56 -5.46
N ASP A 46 5.90 -16.27 -6.41
CA ASP A 46 7.13 -15.85 -7.10
C ASP A 46 6.99 -14.49 -7.79
N GLN A 47 5.78 -14.18 -8.30
CA GLN A 47 5.49 -12.89 -8.94
C GLN A 47 5.38 -11.77 -7.90
N LEU A 48 4.71 -12.02 -6.77
CA LEU A 48 4.59 -11.07 -5.67
C LEU A 48 5.93 -10.82 -4.98
N MET A 49 6.74 -11.87 -4.79
CA MET A 49 8.09 -11.78 -4.25
C MET A 49 9.02 -10.98 -5.15
N LYS A 50 9.06 -11.27 -6.46
CA LYS A 50 9.87 -10.51 -7.42
C LYS A 50 9.54 -9.01 -7.45
N VAL A 51 8.29 -8.63 -7.21
CA VAL A 51 7.88 -7.23 -7.10
C VAL A 51 8.29 -6.62 -5.77
N ALA A 52 8.15 -7.36 -4.66
CA ALA A 52 8.65 -6.96 -3.35
C ALA A 52 10.17 -6.74 -3.35
N GLU A 53 10.94 -7.65 -3.94
CA GLU A 53 12.40 -7.53 -4.14
C GLU A 53 12.77 -6.25 -4.89
N LYS A 54 12.19 -6.02 -6.08
CA LYS A 54 12.38 -4.76 -6.84
C LYS A 54 12.01 -3.52 -6.02
N ALA A 55 10.98 -3.62 -5.17
CA ALA A 55 10.49 -2.51 -4.36
C ALA A 55 11.45 -2.19 -3.21
N VAL A 56 11.89 -3.18 -2.43
CA VAL A 56 12.88 -2.96 -1.35
C VAL A 56 14.24 -2.53 -1.91
N ASP A 57 14.64 -3.04 -3.08
CA ASP A 57 15.81 -2.56 -3.82
C ASP A 57 15.69 -1.07 -4.17
N ALA A 58 14.49 -0.61 -4.55
CA ALA A 58 14.23 0.79 -4.86
C ALA A 58 14.22 1.66 -3.60
N MET A 59 13.70 1.16 -2.48
CA MET A 59 13.78 1.81 -1.16
C MET A 59 15.24 1.96 -0.72
N HIS A 60 16.01 0.88 -0.80
CA HIS A 60 17.42 0.85 -0.41
C HIS A 60 18.26 1.87 -1.19
N ARG A 61 17.98 2.06 -2.49
CA ARG A 61 18.65 3.09 -3.32
C ARG A 61 18.35 4.54 -2.91
N VAL A 62 17.35 4.83 -2.06
CA VAL A 62 17.06 6.20 -1.62
C VAL A 62 18.01 6.61 -0.47
N HIS A 63 17.98 5.89 0.66
CA HIS A 63 18.72 6.25 1.87
C HIS A 63 19.56 5.10 2.48
N GLY A 64 19.69 3.96 1.79
CA GLY A 64 20.47 2.82 2.25
C GLY A 64 19.78 1.91 3.28
N THR A 65 18.53 2.18 3.66
CA THR A 65 17.78 1.33 4.60
C THR A 65 17.49 -0.03 3.99
N ILE A 66 17.52 -1.08 4.81
CA ILE A 66 17.29 -2.46 4.38
C ILE A 66 15.89 -2.86 4.85
N TYR A 67 15.01 -3.16 3.88
CA TYR A 67 13.71 -3.79 4.12
C TYR A 67 13.77 -5.24 3.65
N GLU A 68 13.30 -6.17 4.47
CA GLU A 68 13.31 -7.60 4.14
C GLU A 68 11.98 -8.03 3.47
N PRO A 69 12.01 -8.54 2.23
CA PRO A 69 10.82 -9.07 1.55
C PRO A 69 10.61 -10.56 1.89
N GLY A 70 9.36 -11.01 1.98
CA GLY A 70 9.02 -12.39 2.39
C GLY A 70 7.58 -12.51 2.89
N ARG A 71 7.11 -13.72 3.25
CA ARG A 71 5.77 -13.90 3.87
C ARG A 71 5.84 -13.70 5.39
N ALA A 72 4.71 -13.34 6.02
CA ALA A 72 4.66 -13.20 7.48
C ALA A 72 5.13 -14.45 8.26
N PRO A 73 4.79 -15.70 7.85
CA PRO A 73 5.24 -16.90 8.58
C PRO A 73 6.75 -17.18 8.49
N GLU A 74 7.47 -16.48 7.61
CA GLU A 74 8.92 -16.56 7.40
C GLU A 74 9.65 -15.42 8.13
N LEU A 75 9.13 -14.19 7.99
CA LEU A 75 9.75 -12.97 8.55
C LEU A 75 9.38 -12.69 10.01
N MET A 76 8.28 -13.27 10.51
CA MET A 76 7.73 -13.03 11.84
C MET A 76 7.02 -14.27 12.40
N TYR A 77 5.69 -14.30 12.41
CA TYR A 77 4.84 -15.41 12.83
C TYR A 77 3.59 -15.47 11.94
N PRO A 78 2.98 -16.66 11.74
CA PRO A 78 1.73 -16.76 10.99
C PRO A 78 0.57 -16.11 11.75
N TYR A 79 -0.25 -15.30 11.08
CA TYR A 79 -1.44 -14.67 11.66
C TYR A 79 -2.63 -14.66 10.69
N GLY A 80 -3.82 -14.98 11.21
CA GLY A 80 -5.07 -14.95 10.45
C GLY A 80 -5.82 -13.62 10.61
N GLY A 81 -6.69 -13.29 9.64
CA GLY A 81 -7.58 -12.13 9.70
C GLY A 81 -6.95 -10.79 9.29
N GLY A 82 -5.73 -10.81 8.75
CA GLY A 82 -5.08 -9.61 8.21
C GLY A 82 -5.84 -8.99 7.03
N SER A 83 -5.81 -7.66 6.94
CA SER A 83 -6.38 -6.93 5.81
C SER A 83 -5.78 -7.26 4.43
N PRO A 84 -4.47 -7.57 4.25
CA PRO A 84 -3.93 -7.87 2.92
C PRO A 84 -4.32 -9.29 2.46
N ASP A 85 -4.49 -10.24 3.40
CA ASP A 85 -5.05 -11.57 3.11
C ASP A 85 -6.53 -11.45 2.70
N TRP A 86 -7.34 -10.63 3.39
CA TRP A 86 -8.72 -10.35 2.96
C TRP A 86 -8.77 -9.69 1.57
N ALA A 87 -7.89 -8.72 1.29
CA ALA A 87 -7.82 -8.05 -0.01
C ALA A 87 -7.46 -9.05 -1.13
N ARG A 88 -6.52 -9.95 -0.87
CA ARG A 88 -6.07 -10.97 -1.84
C ARG A 88 -7.10 -12.09 -2.06
N ALA A 89 -7.80 -12.53 -1.01
CA ALA A 89 -8.73 -13.66 -1.04
C ALA A 89 -10.17 -13.28 -1.44
N ILE A 90 -10.70 -12.19 -0.89
CA ILE A 90 -12.12 -11.83 -0.99
C ILE A 90 -12.33 -10.67 -1.97
N ALA A 91 -11.48 -9.65 -1.92
CA ALA A 91 -11.53 -8.55 -2.89
C ALA A 91 -10.83 -8.88 -4.22
N ASN A 92 -10.13 -10.02 -4.32
CA ASN A 92 -9.39 -10.48 -5.50
C ASN A 92 -8.35 -9.45 -6.01
N ILE A 93 -7.79 -8.65 -5.11
CA ILE A 93 -6.76 -7.67 -5.42
C ILE A 93 -5.42 -8.40 -5.45
N LYS A 94 -4.76 -8.45 -6.61
CA LYS A 94 -3.52 -9.23 -6.78
C LYS A 94 -2.36 -8.68 -5.95
N TYR A 95 -2.03 -7.40 -6.16
CA TYR A 95 -0.86 -6.77 -5.53
C TYR A 95 -1.18 -6.29 -4.12
N SER A 96 -1.48 -7.24 -3.23
CA SER A 96 -1.75 -7.00 -1.81
C SER A 96 -0.50 -7.19 -0.97
N TYR A 97 -0.04 -6.11 -0.32
CA TYR A 97 1.17 -6.07 0.52
C TYR A 97 0.88 -5.49 1.92
N LEU A 98 1.69 -5.88 2.89
CA LEU A 98 1.83 -5.18 4.18
C LEU A 98 3.26 -4.66 4.27
N ILE A 99 3.43 -3.42 4.72
CA ILE A 99 4.75 -2.80 4.85
C ILE A 99 4.93 -2.37 6.30
N GLU A 100 5.87 -3.00 7.00
CA GLU A 100 6.35 -2.53 8.30
C GLU A 100 7.43 -1.49 8.08
N LEU A 101 7.15 -0.23 8.45
CA LEU A 101 8.02 0.92 8.28
C LEU A 101 9.21 0.91 9.26
N ARG A 102 10.02 1.97 9.20
CA ARG A 102 11.08 2.24 10.17
C ARG A 102 10.51 2.37 11.60
N ASP A 103 11.26 2.07 12.66
CA ASP A 103 12.62 1.48 12.64
C ASP A 103 12.57 -0.06 12.74
N HIS A 104 13.45 -0.69 13.52
CA HIS A 104 13.43 -2.13 13.79
C HIS A 104 12.84 -2.51 15.17
N HIS A 105 12.65 -1.58 16.11
CA HIS A 105 12.40 -1.86 17.53
C HIS A 105 11.46 -0.88 18.27
N SER A 106 10.98 0.19 17.62
CA SER A 106 10.30 1.31 18.29
C SER A 106 9.11 1.87 17.49
N PHE A 107 8.00 2.09 18.17
CA PHE A 107 6.88 2.92 17.65
C PHE A 107 7.16 4.43 17.80
N ILE A 108 8.18 4.82 18.56
CA ILE A 108 8.60 6.20 18.77
C ILE A 108 9.72 6.53 17.77
N LEU A 109 9.33 6.72 16.51
CA LEU A 109 10.25 7.11 15.44
C LEU A 109 10.61 8.62 15.55
N PRO A 110 11.89 9.02 15.52
CA PRO A 110 12.27 10.43 15.58
C PRO A 110 11.71 11.23 14.40
N THR A 111 11.22 12.45 14.64
CA THR A 111 10.55 13.29 13.62
C THR A 111 11.39 13.50 12.34
N LYS A 112 12.73 13.53 12.45
CA LYS A 112 13.66 13.62 11.31
C LYS A 112 13.60 12.44 10.34
N GLU A 113 13.10 11.29 10.77
CA GLU A 113 13.00 10.06 9.97
C GLU A 113 11.69 9.98 9.16
N ILE A 114 10.70 10.85 9.42
CA ILE A 114 9.38 10.82 8.77
C ILE A 114 9.51 11.02 7.26
N ILE A 115 10.25 12.06 6.84
CA ILE A 115 10.45 12.36 5.40
C ILE A 115 11.29 11.26 4.71
N PRO A 116 12.46 10.83 5.25
CA PRO A 116 13.21 9.70 4.70
C PRO A 116 12.37 8.42 4.53
N THR A 117 11.54 8.09 5.52
CA THR A 117 10.63 6.93 5.45
C THR A 117 9.60 7.10 4.31
N GLY A 118 9.05 8.30 4.13
CA GLY A 118 8.13 8.61 3.04
C GLY A 118 8.78 8.49 1.65
N GLU A 119 9.99 9.01 1.48
CA GLU A 119 10.74 8.99 0.21
C GLU A 119 11.11 7.57 -0.23
N GLU A 120 11.51 6.71 0.71
CA GLU A 120 11.75 5.28 0.45
C GLU A 120 10.48 4.59 -0.05
N ASN A 121 9.38 4.75 0.70
CA ASN A 121 8.15 4.08 0.37
C ASN A 121 7.54 4.59 -0.94
N TRP A 122 7.74 5.87 -1.28
CA TRP A 122 7.44 6.39 -2.61
C TRP A 122 8.22 5.69 -3.74
N ALA A 123 9.47 5.28 -3.50
CA ALA A 123 10.23 4.47 -4.46
C ALA A 123 9.60 3.08 -4.66
N ALA A 124 9.15 2.41 -3.59
CA ALA A 124 8.39 1.16 -3.68
C ALA A 124 7.05 1.34 -4.44
N LEU A 125 6.30 2.41 -4.15
CA LEU A 125 5.02 2.67 -4.83
C LEU A 125 5.19 2.81 -6.35
N LYS A 126 6.25 3.46 -6.81
CA LYS A 126 6.58 3.58 -8.24
C LYS A 126 6.86 2.22 -8.89
N VAL A 127 7.61 1.34 -8.22
CA VAL A 127 7.90 -0.02 -8.73
C VAL A 127 6.62 -0.84 -8.88
N ILE A 128 5.76 -0.86 -7.85
CA ILE A 128 4.49 -1.59 -7.87
C ILE A 128 3.58 -1.05 -8.98
N SER A 129 3.49 0.27 -9.12
CA SER A 129 2.73 0.94 -10.18
C SER A 129 3.23 0.57 -11.57
N GLN A 130 4.55 0.50 -11.77
CA GLN A 130 5.16 0.08 -13.03
C GLN A 130 4.86 -1.39 -13.36
N GLU A 131 4.92 -2.30 -12.37
CA GLU A 131 4.55 -3.71 -12.60
C GLU A 131 3.06 -3.85 -12.95
N ILE A 132 2.17 -3.11 -12.28
CA ILE A 132 0.74 -3.09 -12.57
C ILE A 132 0.48 -2.67 -14.03
N LEU A 133 1.12 -1.60 -14.48
CA LEU A 133 1.03 -1.10 -15.86
C LEU A 133 1.66 -2.07 -16.87
N GLN A 134 2.68 -2.84 -16.50
CA GLN A 134 3.24 -3.89 -17.36
C GLN A 134 2.34 -5.13 -17.42
N HIS A 135 1.70 -5.50 -16.31
CA HIS A 135 0.92 -6.73 -16.18
C HIS A 135 -0.46 -6.64 -16.81
N TYR A 136 -1.18 -5.55 -16.52
CA TYR A 136 -2.52 -5.29 -17.08
C TYR A 136 -2.47 -4.41 -18.33
N GLY A 137 -1.28 -3.92 -18.69
CA GLY A 137 -1.09 -2.99 -19.77
C GLY A 137 -1.84 -1.69 -19.52
N ASP A 138 -2.50 -1.25 -20.58
CA ASP A 138 -3.18 0.02 -20.69
C ASP A 138 -4.58 -0.05 -20.01
N ILE A 139 -4.61 0.03 -18.67
CA ILE A 139 -5.83 -0.11 -17.83
C ILE A 139 -6.94 0.87 -18.28
N PRO A 140 -8.10 0.41 -18.78
CA PRO A 140 -9.24 1.29 -19.02
C PRO A 140 -9.69 1.92 -17.70
N ALA A 141 -9.84 3.25 -17.67
CA ALA A 141 -10.25 3.94 -16.44
C ALA A 141 -11.59 3.37 -15.94
N PRO A 142 -11.65 2.73 -14.76
CA PRO A 142 -12.89 2.15 -14.27
C PRO A 142 -13.87 3.27 -13.94
N TYR A 143 -14.95 3.37 -14.72
CA TYR A 143 -16.09 4.26 -14.47
C TYR A 143 -15.77 5.76 -14.34
N ALA A 144 -15.15 6.35 -15.37
CA ALA A 144 -14.98 7.81 -15.45
C ALA A 144 -16.28 8.62 -15.69
N SER A 145 -17.43 7.97 -15.94
CA SER A 145 -18.65 8.64 -16.42
C SER A 145 -19.90 8.54 -15.53
N ASP A 146 -20.06 7.51 -14.68
CA ASP A 146 -21.41 7.10 -14.23
C ASP A 146 -21.70 7.15 -12.72
N HIS A 147 -20.71 7.36 -11.83
CA HIS A 147 -20.96 7.33 -10.37
C HIS A 147 -21.10 8.74 -9.74
N PRO A 148 -22.27 9.15 -9.21
CA PRO A 148 -22.51 10.50 -8.70
C PRO A 148 -21.70 10.92 -7.45
N SER A 149 -20.98 9.99 -6.83
CA SER A 149 -20.24 10.22 -5.58
C SER A 149 -18.80 10.72 -5.76
N TRP A 150 -18.21 10.63 -6.97
CA TRP A 150 -16.82 11.06 -7.19
C TRP A 150 -16.68 12.56 -7.48
N SER A 151 -17.77 13.26 -7.84
CA SER A 151 -17.76 14.67 -8.24
C SER A 151 -17.65 15.68 -7.10
N HIS A 152 -17.67 15.24 -5.83
CA HIS A 152 -17.70 16.11 -4.65
C HIS A 152 -16.48 15.97 -3.72
N ALA A 153 -15.47 15.18 -4.11
CA ALA A 153 -14.19 15.14 -3.39
C ALA A 153 -13.36 16.38 -3.78
N ASN A 154 -13.37 17.40 -2.92
CA ASN A 154 -12.68 18.67 -3.17
C ASN A 154 -11.20 18.48 -3.48
N HIS A 155 -10.81 18.98 -4.67
CA HIS A 155 -9.47 19.32 -5.15
C HIS A 155 -8.26 18.65 -4.49
N MET A 156 -7.52 17.88 -5.29
CA MET A 156 -6.29 18.42 -5.88
C MET A 156 -5.81 17.60 -7.08
N ILE A 157 -5.52 18.28 -8.19
CA ILE A 157 -4.85 17.70 -9.36
C ILE A 157 -3.66 18.60 -9.68
N TYR A 158 -2.46 18.19 -9.26
CA TYR A 158 -1.24 18.78 -9.81
C TYR A 158 -1.05 18.29 -11.24
N LYS A 159 -0.78 19.24 -12.16
CA LYS A 159 -0.39 18.95 -13.53
C LYS A 159 1.12 18.71 -13.57
N ILE A 160 1.53 17.45 -13.68
CA ILE A 160 2.90 17.14 -14.11
C ILE A 160 3.06 17.63 -15.55
N GLN A 161 4.13 18.38 -15.81
CA GLN A 161 4.35 19.09 -17.06
C GLN A 161 4.98 18.20 -18.14
N ASN A 162 4.14 17.33 -18.72
CA ASN A 162 4.22 16.89 -20.12
C ASN A 162 5.53 16.21 -20.61
N ASP A 163 5.86 15.04 -20.08
CA ASP A 163 6.97 14.18 -20.54
C ASP A 163 6.60 13.22 -21.70
N GLY A 164 5.53 13.51 -22.45
CA GLY A 164 5.28 12.90 -23.77
C GLY A 164 4.73 11.47 -23.84
N TYR A 165 4.48 10.78 -22.73
CA TYR A 165 3.88 9.43 -22.74
C TYR A 165 2.39 9.41 -22.34
N ASN A 166 1.65 8.43 -22.88
CA ASN A 166 0.18 8.41 -22.88
C ASN A 166 -0.46 8.27 -21.49
N LYS A 167 -1.63 8.90 -21.35
CA LYS A 167 -2.34 9.18 -20.09
C LYS A 167 -3.04 7.94 -19.53
N ARG A 168 -2.73 7.52 -18.29
CA ARG A 168 -3.64 6.71 -17.45
C ARG A 168 -3.57 7.12 -15.97
N PRO A 169 -4.71 7.27 -15.28
CA PRO A 169 -4.72 7.68 -13.89
C PRO A 169 -4.47 6.50 -12.96
N ILE A 170 -3.62 6.73 -11.98
CA ILE A 170 -3.61 6.03 -10.70
C ILE A 170 -4.04 7.17 -9.72
N ILE A 171 -5.00 6.99 -8.80
CA ILE A 171 -5.72 8.07 -8.07
C ILE A 171 -5.68 7.90 -6.52
N VAL A 172 -4.81 8.61 -5.80
CA VAL A 172 -4.56 8.37 -4.35
C VAL A 172 -5.77 8.60 -3.43
N GLN A 173 -5.93 7.81 -2.37
CA GLN A 173 -6.86 8.13 -1.28
C GLN A 173 -6.31 7.90 0.14
N TRP A 174 -6.31 8.98 0.92
CA TRP A 174 -5.92 9.10 2.33
C TRP A 174 -7.13 9.38 3.24
N SER A 175 -7.02 9.00 4.52
CA SER A 175 -7.78 9.51 5.67
C SER A 175 -7.14 8.90 6.95
N VAL A 176 -6.66 9.59 7.99
CA VAL A 176 -6.62 11.02 8.41
C VAL A 176 -5.43 11.17 9.38
N ALA A 177 -4.82 12.34 9.67
CA ALA A 177 -5.04 13.74 9.27
C ALA A 177 -3.71 14.55 9.33
N SER A 178 -3.78 15.86 9.04
CA SER A 178 -2.68 16.81 8.79
C SER A 178 -1.87 16.50 7.51
N GLY A 179 -1.68 17.53 6.68
CA GLY A 179 -1.49 17.36 5.24
C GLY A 179 -0.07 17.61 4.74
N VAL A 180 0.30 16.84 3.70
CA VAL A 180 1.35 17.15 2.74
C VAL A 180 0.80 16.78 1.35
N HIS A 181 1.22 17.49 0.31
CA HIS A 181 0.80 17.30 -1.09
C HIS A 181 1.80 16.42 -1.87
N VAL A 182 1.33 15.64 -2.87
CA VAL A 182 1.95 15.36 -4.19
C VAL A 182 1.28 14.15 -4.92
N ASP A 183 0.95 14.35 -6.20
CA ASP A 183 0.73 13.43 -7.34
C ASP A 183 0.08 12.03 -7.18
N ASN A 184 -1.24 11.98 -7.44
CA ASN A 184 -1.96 10.99 -8.27
C ASN A 184 -1.42 9.52 -8.33
N VAL A 185 -1.52 8.73 -7.24
CA VAL A 185 -1.29 7.26 -7.24
C VAL A 185 -2.30 6.45 -6.39
N LEU A 186 -3.18 5.63 -6.99
CA LEU A 186 -4.25 4.89 -6.28
C LEU A 186 -3.71 3.69 -5.53
N ILE A 187 -3.51 3.91 -4.24
CA ILE A 187 -3.18 2.91 -3.26
C ILE A 187 -3.95 3.29 -1.99
N ILE A 188 -4.82 2.40 -1.53
CA ILE A 188 -5.48 2.56 -0.23
C ILE A 188 -4.47 2.18 0.84
N VAL A 189 -4.01 3.19 1.56
CA VAL A 189 -3.15 3.07 2.74
C VAL A 189 -4.04 3.07 3.97
N LEU A 190 -4.21 1.90 4.59
CA LEU A 190 -4.82 1.82 5.91
C LEU A 190 -3.76 2.02 6.97
N TRP A 191 -3.96 3.03 7.83
CA TRP A 191 -3.28 3.17 9.11
C TRP A 191 -4.18 2.67 10.22
N LEU A 192 -3.66 1.79 11.08
CA LEU A 192 -4.30 1.37 12.33
C LEU A 192 -3.50 1.91 13.52
N PHE A 193 -3.85 3.11 13.98
CA PHE A 193 -3.41 3.59 15.29
C PHE A 193 -4.21 2.91 16.40
N ILE A 194 -3.56 2.06 17.19
CA ILE A 194 -4.03 1.74 18.55
C ILE A 194 -3.36 2.73 19.50
N LEU A 195 -4.01 3.88 19.71
CA LEU A 195 -3.67 4.79 20.79
C LEU A 195 -4.26 4.25 22.10
N TRP A 196 -3.42 3.68 22.96
CA TRP A 196 -3.79 3.52 24.37
C TRP A 196 -3.54 4.84 25.09
N SER A 197 -4.57 5.39 25.72
CA SER A 197 -4.46 6.68 26.42
C SER A 197 -3.60 6.53 27.67
N VAL A 198 -2.48 7.25 27.72
CA VAL A 198 -1.83 7.57 29.00
C VAL A 198 -2.79 8.45 29.81
N GLY A 199 -2.87 8.18 31.12
CA GLY A 199 -3.92 8.70 31.99
C GLY A 199 -3.93 10.21 32.19
N LYS A 200 -5.04 10.67 32.76
CA LYS A 200 -5.30 12.05 33.17
C LYS A 200 -4.17 12.62 34.06
N LEU A 201 -3.82 13.87 33.81
CA LEU A 201 -3.61 14.87 34.87
C LEU A 201 -4.93 15.63 35.06
#